data_AF-A0A7C6F4B0-F1
#
_entry.id   AF-A0A7C6F4B0-F1
#
_cell.length_a   1.000
_cell.length_b   1.000
_cell.length_c   1.000
_cell.angle_alpha   90.00
_cell.angle_beta   90.00
_cell.angle_gamma   90.00
#
_symmetry.space_group_name_H-M   'P 1'
#
loop_
_entity.id
_entity.type
_entity.pdbx_description
1 polymer ?
#
loop_
_entity_poly.entity_id
_entity_poly.type
_entity_poly.pdbx_seq_one_letter_code
_entity_poly.pdbx_strand_id
1 'polypeptide(L)'
;MIDDFLFTDCACPDCDAARKNRQVIVGDQSFPVAGDTWADYRCELMVQLSRIMILQAARKVNPNVRIIIKYPQWYDGFHERGYDVLRQTADFDLIWVGTETRDYDNPRWGRKVQYEAYFIMRWLGGIGGDKCGGGWFDPFGTTEKTYLEQARQTVLAGARESMLFCYGALQRDTGPRNIEVFRENIQDLLRTAEHVRSRSVIGIAAYKPPHSPPGNEPYVFDFVGMLGLPLVPCHEFPTEAKAAFFSSHALTDPDFETKLAGLVEREVPVLLTDGLAKRLKNQELLKSSCVHVLPVQGDPHRLLKLSEEELNTLRQAMLRPWSMTIRGPNKLGVYVFADGSYVLENFNDEPARVDFNGVSYTISARDWVQVWK
;
A
#
# COMPACT_ATOMS: atom_id res chain seq x y z
N MET A 1 -19.56 4.75 10.69
CA MET A 1 -18.55 4.23 9.74
C MET A 1 -19.30 3.60 8.58
N ILE A 2 -18.87 3.84 7.35
CA ILE A 2 -19.43 3.25 6.15
C ILE A 2 -18.55 2.08 5.72
N ASP A 3 -19.19 1.01 5.29
CA ASP A 3 -18.54 -0.21 4.82
C ASP A 3 -17.69 0.05 3.55
N ASP A 4 -16.65 -0.77 3.35
CA ASP A 4 -15.72 -0.69 2.22
C ASP A 4 -16.30 -1.29 0.93
N PHE A 5 -17.57 -1.70 0.95
CA PHE A 5 -18.41 -1.94 -0.22
C PHE A 5 -19.18 -0.69 -0.69
N LEU A 6 -18.78 0.52 -0.28
CA LEU A 6 -19.25 1.80 -0.85
C LEU A 6 -18.60 2.06 -2.22
N PHE A 7 -18.85 1.18 -3.19
CA PHE A 7 -18.33 1.27 -4.54
C PHE A 7 -19.39 0.88 -5.58
N THR A 8 -19.08 1.11 -6.86
CA THR A 8 -19.88 0.56 -7.97
C THR A 8 -18.97 0.04 -9.08
N ASP A 9 -19.27 -1.15 -9.58
CA ASP A 9 -18.72 -1.72 -10.81
C ASP A 9 -19.79 -1.85 -11.90
N CYS A 10 -20.93 -1.18 -11.72
CA CYS A 10 -22.03 -1.21 -12.68
C CYS A 10 -21.57 -0.73 -14.05
N ALA A 11 -21.95 -1.49 -15.07
CA ALA A 11 -21.72 -1.20 -16.48
C ALA A 11 -23.00 -1.38 -17.31
N CYS A 12 -24.17 -1.17 -16.69
CA CYS A 12 -25.45 -1.27 -17.39
C CYS A 12 -25.57 -0.20 -18.49
N PRO A 13 -26.49 -0.37 -19.46
CA PRO A 13 -26.68 0.59 -20.55
C PRO A 13 -26.89 2.04 -20.10
N ASP A 14 -27.59 2.26 -18.98
CA ASP A 14 -27.85 3.61 -18.46
C ASP A 14 -26.57 4.26 -17.91
N CYS A 15 -25.77 3.50 -17.15
CA CYS A 15 -24.48 3.98 -16.65
C CYS A 15 -23.50 4.22 -17.81
N ASP A 16 -23.51 3.37 -18.83
CA ASP A 16 -22.68 3.52 -20.01
C ASP A 16 -23.07 4.77 -20.83
N ALA A 17 -24.37 5.02 -20.98
CA ALA A 17 -24.88 6.23 -21.61
C ALA A 17 -24.51 7.49 -20.81
N ALA A 18 -24.67 7.48 -19.48
CA ALA A 18 -24.31 8.59 -18.61
C ALA A 18 -22.79 8.89 -18.65
N ARG A 19 -21.95 7.84 -18.62
CA ARG A 19 -20.50 7.92 -18.82
C ARG A 19 -20.15 8.57 -20.15
N LYS A 20 -20.73 8.11 -21.26
CA LYS A 20 -20.51 8.66 -22.61
C LYS A 20 -20.97 10.11 -22.74
N ASN A 21 -22.06 10.46 -22.06
CA ASN A 21 -22.57 11.84 -21.97
C ASN A 21 -21.78 12.71 -21.00
N ARG A 22 -20.78 12.13 -20.30
CA ARG A 22 -19.91 12.81 -19.31
C ARG A 22 -20.72 13.54 -18.24
N GLN A 23 -21.76 12.89 -17.75
CA GLN A 23 -22.70 13.47 -16.81
C GLN A 23 -23.09 12.43 -15.77
N VAL A 24 -23.07 12.83 -14.49
CA VAL A 24 -23.69 12.05 -13.41
C VAL A 24 -24.91 12.79 -12.89
N ILE A 25 -25.90 12.03 -12.43
CA ILE A 25 -27.10 12.56 -11.79
C ILE A 25 -27.22 11.90 -10.42
N VAL A 26 -27.33 12.70 -9.37
CA VAL A 26 -27.51 12.24 -7.99
C VAL A 26 -28.65 13.04 -7.37
N GLY A 27 -29.75 12.36 -7.07
CA GLY A 27 -30.99 13.03 -6.68
C GLY A 27 -31.55 13.84 -7.84
N ASP A 28 -31.81 15.12 -7.60
CA ASP A 28 -32.28 16.11 -8.58
C ASP A 28 -31.14 16.93 -9.21
N GLN A 29 -29.89 16.67 -8.82
CA GLN A 29 -28.71 17.42 -9.25
C GLN A 29 -27.92 16.67 -10.31
N SER A 30 -27.29 17.43 -11.21
CA SER A 30 -26.44 16.92 -12.25
C SER A 30 -25.05 17.54 -12.21
N PHE A 31 -24.03 16.72 -12.42
CA PHE A 31 -22.63 17.11 -12.34
C PHE A 31 -21.87 16.68 -13.60
N PRO A 32 -20.97 17.52 -14.12
CA PRO A 32 -20.12 17.18 -15.24
C PRO A 32 -19.03 16.19 -14.83
N VAL A 33 -18.62 15.33 -15.77
CA VAL A 33 -17.51 14.38 -15.61
C VAL A 33 -16.33 14.83 -16.47
N ALA A 34 -15.11 14.72 -15.94
CA ALA A 34 -13.90 15.20 -16.62
C ALA A 34 -13.59 14.46 -17.94
N GLY A 35 -13.93 13.18 -18.00
CA GLY A 35 -13.71 12.32 -19.16
C GLY A 35 -14.83 11.29 -19.32
N ASP A 36 -14.64 10.36 -20.24
CA ASP A 36 -15.59 9.27 -20.48
C ASP A 36 -15.03 7.91 -20.04
N THR A 37 -13.95 7.83 -19.26
CA THR A 37 -13.53 6.53 -18.72
C THR A 37 -14.46 6.03 -17.61
N TRP A 38 -14.42 4.74 -17.30
CA TRP A 38 -15.17 4.21 -16.15
C TRP A 38 -14.69 4.84 -14.84
N ALA A 39 -13.38 5.05 -14.69
CA ALA A 39 -12.82 5.73 -13.54
C ALA A 39 -13.36 7.17 -13.40
N ASP A 40 -13.38 7.95 -14.47
CA ASP A 40 -13.90 9.33 -14.44
C ASP A 40 -15.36 9.35 -13.96
N TYR A 41 -16.21 8.53 -14.60
CA TYR A 41 -17.63 8.47 -14.28
C TYR A 41 -17.91 7.95 -12.87
N ARG A 42 -17.29 6.83 -12.48
CA ARG A 42 -17.55 6.18 -11.19
C ARG A 42 -17.02 7.02 -10.04
N CYS A 43 -15.85 7.64 -10.18
CA CYS A 43 -15.31 8.54 -9.15
C CYS A 43 -16.22 9.76 -8.96
N GLU A 44 -16.67 10.41 -10.04
CA GLU A 44 -17.61 11.52 -9.94
C GLU A 44 -18.93 11.09 -9.28
N LEU A 45 -19.53 9.99 -9.75
CA LEU A 45 -20.78 9.46 -9.21
C LEU A 45 -20.68 9.20 -7.70
N MET A 46 -19.64 8.48 -7.27
CA MET A 46 -19.51 8.07 -5.88
C MET A 46 -19.10 9.22 -4.95
N VAL A 47 -18.34 10.21 -5.43
CA VAL A 47 -18.08 11.46 -4.70
C VAL A 47 -19.39 12.22 -4.47
N GLN A 48 -20.19 12.44 -5.52
CA GLN A 48 -21.44 13.20 -5.39
C GLN A 48 -22.49 12.46 -4.56
N LEU A 49 -22.59 11.13 -4.72
CA LEU A 49 -23.42 10.28 -3.86
C LEU A 49 -22.99 10.40 -2.40
N SER A 50 -21.69 10.33 -2.11
CA SER A 50 -21.16 10.47 -0.74
C SER A 50 -21.52 11.83 -0.15
N ARG A 51 -21.34 12.92 -0.91
CA ARG A 51 -21.65 14.28 -0.46
C ARG A 51 -23.13 14.46 -0.15
N ILE A 52 -23.99 14.12 -1.09
CA ILE A 52 -25.43 14.44 -1.03
C ILE A 52 -26.17 13.43 -0.15
N MET A 53 -26.02 12.14 -0.46
CA MET A 53 -26.86 11.09 0.11
C MET A 53 -26.36 10.60 1.47
N ILE A 54 -25.10 10.85 1.82
CA ILE A 54 -24.50 10.40 3.08
C ILE A 54 -24.16 11.60 3.98
N LEU A 55 -23.18 12.42 3.58
CA LEU A 55 -22.62 13.46 4.44
C LEU A 55 -23.64 14.57 4.74
N GLN A 56 -24.25 15.16 3.71
CA GLN A 56 -25.27 16.21 3.87
C GLN A 56 -26.52 15.69 4.57
N ALA A 57 -27.03 14.52 4.14
CA ALA A 57 -28.20 13.89 4.75
C ALA A 57 -28.01 13.63 6.26
N ALA A 58 -26.87 13.05 6.65
CA ALA A 58 -26.56 12.79 8.06
C ALA A 58 -26.39 14.09 8.86
N ARG A 59 -25.65 15.08 8.31
CA ARG A 59 -25.41 16.36 8.99
C ARG A 59 -26.67 17.22 9.13
N LYS A 60 -27.65 17.06 8.24
CA LYS A 60 -28.98 17.69 8.38
C LYS A 60 -29.71 17.22 9.64
N VAL A 61 -29.51 15.96 10.05
CA VAL A 61 -30.11 15.39 11.26
C VAL A 61 -29.24 15.68 12.49
N ASN A 62 -27.92 15.49 12.37
CA ASN A 62 -26.97 15.75 13.43
C ASN A 62 -25.73 16.47 12.88
N PRO A 63 -25.63 17.81 13.05
CA PRO A 63 -24.50 18.58 12.54
C PRO A 63 -23.13 18.17 13.13
N ASN A 64 -23.11 17.50 14.28
CA ASN A 64 -21.89 17.05 14.96
C ASN A 64 -21.50 15.60 14.61
N VAL A 65 -22.23 14.94 13.71
CA VAL A 65 -21.89 13.56 13.30
C VAL A 65 -20.52 13.54 12.63
N ARG A 66 -19.70 12.56 13.02
CA ARG A 66 -18.44 12.23 12.35
C ARG A 66 -18.58 10.92 11.60
N ILE A 67 -18.23 10.93 10.32
CA ILE A 67 -18.42 9.79 9.43
C ILE A 67 -17.05 9.33 8.93
N ILE A 68 -16.82 8.03 9.10
CA ILE A 68 -15.61 7.33 8.67
C ILE A 68 -15.94 6.58 7.39
N ILE A 69 -15.15 6.79 6.33
CA ILE A 69 -15.14 5.92 5.15
C ILE A 69 -14.07 4.83 5.34
N LYS A 70 -14.44 3.57 5.08
CA LYS A 70 -13.46 2.49 4.96
C LYS A 70 -13.02 2.39 3.51
N TYR A 71 -11.71 2.38 3.27
CA TYR A 71 -11.15 1.94 2.00
C TYR A 71 -10.82 0.45 2.09
N PRO A 72 -11.09 -0.34 1.05
CA PRO A 72 -10.72 -1.75 1.01
C PRO A 72 -9.23 -1.94 0.68
N GLN A 73 -8.72 -3.17 0.69
CA GLN A 73 -7.32 -3.45 0.38
C GLN A 73 -6.93 -3.34 -1.11
N TRP A 74 -7.89 -3.31 -2.04
CA TRP A 74 -7.61 -3.45 -3.49
C TRP A 74 -7.23 -2.11 -4.17
N TYR A 75 -6.19 -1.47 -3.65
CA TYR A 75 -5.83 -0.07 -3.93
C TYR A 75 -5.57 0.27 -5.40
N ASP A 76 -5.16 -0.70 -6.23
CA ASP A 76 -4.95 -0.48 -7.67
C ASP A 76 -6.27 -0.34 -8.44
N GLY A 77 -7.36 -0.89 -7.91
CA GLY A 77 -8.68 -0.86 -8.55
C GLY A 77 -9.61 0.22 -8.01
N PHE A 78 -9.17 1.07 -7.08
CA PHE A 78 -10.03 2.05 -6.41
C PHE A 78 -10.80 2.97 -7.38
N HIS A 79 -10.07 3.67 -8.25
CA HIS A 79 -10.65 4.61 -9.21
C HIS A 79 -11.62 3.92 -10.17
N GLU A 80 -11.30 2.69 -10.59
CA GLU A 80 -12.17 1.86 -11.43
C GLU A 80 -13.47 1.45 -10.74
N ARG A 81 -13.56 1.52 -9.40
CA ARG A 81 -14.80 1.23 -8.65
C ARG A 81 -15.44 2.47 -8.01
N GLY A 82 -14.90 3.65 -8.28
CA GLY A 82 -15.43 4.91 -7.76
C GLY A 82 -14.89 5.35 -6.40
N TYR A 83 -13.81 4.75 -5.92
CA TYR A 83 -13.07 5.30 -4.80
C TYR A 83 -12.13 6.41 -5.27
N ASP A 84 -12.57 7.65 -5.12
CA ASP A 84 -11.75 8.84 -5.30
C ASP A 84 -11.04 9.18 -3.98
N VAL A 85 -9.83 8.65 -3.81
CA VAL A 85 -9.12 8.72 -2.54
C VAL A 85 -8.72 10.14 -2.15
N LEU A 86 -8.66 11.09 -3.09
CA LEU A 86 -8.37 12.49 -2.77
C LEU A 86 -9.63 13.20 -2.28
N ARG A 87 -10.68 13.20 -3.09
CA ARG A 87 -11.92 13.96 -2.80
C ARG A 87 -12.68 13.34 -1.65
N GLN A 88 -12.84 12.01 -1.60
CA GLN A 88 -13.55 11.38 -0.49
C GLN A 88 -12.77 11.52 0.83
N THR A 89 -11.45 11.37 0.84
CA THR A 89 -10.67 11.63 2.07
C THR A 89 -10.78 13.09 2.51
N ALA A 90 -10.85 14.04 1.58
CA ALA A 90 -11.10 15.45 1.90
C ALA A 90 -12.52 15.69 2.45
N ASP A 91 -13.53 15.01 1.93
CA ASP A 91 -14.94 15.21 2.31
C ASP A 91 -15.34 14.52 3.64
N PHE A 92 -14.87 13.29 3.86
CA PHE A 92 -15.18 12.51 5.07
C PHE A 92 -14.37 12.98 6.29
N ASP A 93 -14.88 12.73 7.49
CA ASP A 93 -14.25 13.21 8.73
C ASP A 93 -13.01 12.39 9.10
N LEU A 94 -13.00 11.10 8.78
CA LEU A 94 -11.90 10.16 8.98
C LEU A 94 -11.89 9.06 7.91
N ILE A 95 -10.76 8.38 7.77
CA ILE A 95 -10.59 7.20 6.90
C ILE A 95 -10.00 6.02 7.68
N TRP A 96 -10.48 4.82 7.38
CA TRP A 96 -9.90 3.54 7.83
C TRP A 96 -9.42 2.74 6.63
N VAL A 97 -8.24 2.15 6.72
CA VAL A 97 -7.57 1.49 5.60
C VAL A 97 -7.69 -0.03 5.72
N GLY A 98 -8.12 -0.70 4.66
CA GLY A 98 -8.15 -2.16 4.60
C GLY A 98 -6.74 -2.71 4.52
N THR A 99 -6.27 -3.29 5.61
CA THR A 99 -4.93 -3.91 5.74
C THR A 99 -5.04 -5.44 5.71
N GLU A 100 -6.06 -5.90 5.04
CA GLU A 100 -6.43 -7.29 4.88
C GLU A 100 -5.48 -8.04 3.95
N THR A 101 -4.82 -9.04 4.49
CA THR A 101 -3.99 -9.99 3.75
C THR A 101 -4.48 -11.41 3.99
N ARG A 102 -4.02 -12.35 3.17
CA ARG A 102 -4.56 -13.71 3.09
C ARG A 102 -3.42 -14.70 3.04
N ASP A 103 -3.70 -15.96 3.40
CA ASP A 103 -2.74 -17.02 3.14
C ASP A 103 -2.47 -17.02 1.62
N TYR A 104 -1.19 -17.02 1.24
CA TYR A 104 -0.80 -16.73 -0.14
C TYR A 104 -1.39 -17.75 -1.14
N ASP A 105 -1.51 -19.00 -0.73
CA ASP A 105 -2.09 -20.08 -1.55
C ASP A 105 -3.59 -20.27 -1.34
N ASN A 106 -4.27 -19.36 -0.62
CA ASN A 106 -5.72 -19.42 -0.47
C ASN A 106 -6.41 -19.37 -1.85
N PRO A 107 -7.30 -20.32 -2.18
CA PRO A 107 -7.85 -20.46 -3.53
C PRO A 107 -8.83 -19.34 -3.91
N ARG A 108 -9.42 -18.64 -2.94
CA ARG A 108 -10.44 -17.61 -3.17
C ARG A 108 -9.87 -16.19 -3.12
N TRP A 109 -8.96 -15.94 -2.18
CA TRP A 109 -8.49 -14.59 -1.86
C TRP A 109 -6.97 -14.45 -1.80
N GLY A 110 -6.21 -15.52 -2.05
CA GLY A 110 -4.75 -15.51 -1.98
C GLY A 110 -4.10 -14.70 -3.11
N ARG A 111 -2.83 -15.01 -3.39
CA ARG A 111 -1.98 -14.39 -4.43
C ARG A 111 -1.54 -12.95 -4.15
N LYS A 112 -2.02 -12.32 -3.07
CA LYS A 112 -1.43 -11.08 -2.58
C LYS A 112 -0.43 -11.36 -1.47
N VAL A 113 0.61 -10.54 -1.40
CA VAL A 113 1.70 -10.71 -0.42
C VAL A 113 1.47 -9.81 0.80
N GLN A 114 1.95 -10.27 1.95
CA GLN A 114 1.65 -9.71 3.26
C GLN A 114 2.05 -8.22 3.40
N TYR A 115 3.08 -7.80 2.66
CA TYR A 115 3.53 -6.40 2.64
C TYR A 115 2.47 -5.40 2.13
N GLU A 116 1.43 -5.87 1.43
CA GLU A 116 0.27 -5.05 0.99
C GLU A 116 -0.29 -4.22 2.14
N ALA A 117 -0.47 -4.84 3.32
CA ALA A 117 -1.01 -4.18 4.51
C ALA A 117 -0.17 -2.97 4.92
N TYR A 118 1.17 -3.10 4.91
CA TYR A 118 2.05 -1.97 5.22
C TYR A 118 1.98 -0.89 4.13
N PHE A 119 2.08 -1.30 2.86
CA PHE A 119 2.13 -0.37 1.74
C PHE A 119 0.87 0.52 1.69
N ILE A 120 -0.31 -0.09 1.67
CA ILE A 120 -1.58 0.64 1.55
C ILE A 120 -1.84 1.54 2.76
N MET A 121 -1.54 1.07 3.97
CA MET A 121 -1.73 1.85 5.20
C MET A 121 -0.83 3.09 5.21
N ARG A 122 0.42 2.98 4.76
CA ARG A 122 1.31 4.15 4.60
C ARG A 122 0.85 5.07 3.49
N TRP A 123 0.45 4.53 2.35
CA TRP A 123 0.06 5.32 1.18
C TRP A 123 -1.20 6.15 1.44
N LEU A 124 -2.27 5.52 1.94
CA LEU A 124 -3.49 6.22 2.37
C LEU A 124 -3.26 7.05 3.62
N GLY A 125 -2.36 6.65 4.52
CA GLY A 125 -1.92 7.47 5.65
C GLY A 125 -1.29 8.78 5.22
N GLY A 126 -0.49 8.76 4.14
CA GLY A 126 0.06 9.96 3.52
C GLY A 126 -1.01 10.87 2.94
N ILE A 127 -2.03 10.31 2.27
CA ILE A 127 -3.15 11.07 1.69
C ILE A 127 -4.07 11.65 2.78
N GLY A 128 -4.40 10.85 3.80
CA GLY A 128 -5.33 11.22 4.86
C GLY A 128 -4.72 12.04 5.98
N GLY A 129 -3.40 12.00 6.18
CA GLY A 129 -2.73 12.67 7.29
C GLY A 129 -3.42 12.36 8.63
N ASP A 130 -3.81 13.41 9.35
CA ASP A 130 -4.51 13.27 10.63
C ASP A 130 -5.91 12.64 10.53
N LYS A 131 -6.52 12.62 9.34
CA LYS A 131 -7.80 11.93 9.12
C LYS A 131 -7.66 10.42 9.02
N CYS A 132 -6.45 9.92 8.76
CA CYS A 132 -6.19 8.49 8.74
C CYS A 132 -6.15 7.97 10.18
N GLY A 133 -7.28 7.39 10.63
CA GLY A 133 -7.44 7.02 12.02
C GLY A 133 -7.05 5.58 12.33
N GLY A 134 -6.97 4.69 11.34
CA GLY A 134 -6.54 3.32 11.59
C GLY A 134 -6.59 2.40 10.37
N GLY A 135 -6.13 1.17 10.59
CA GLY A 135 -6.30 0.05 9.68
C GLY A 135 -7.40 -0.88 10.16
N TRP A 136 -7.98 -1.66 9.26
CA TRP A 136 -8.94 -2.70 9.59
C TRP A 136 -8.64 -3.98 8.81
N PHE A 137 -8.86 -5.13 9.45
CA PHE A 137 -8.62 -6.43 8.85
C PHE A 137 -9.58 -7.50 9.38
N ASP A 138 -9.74 -8.58 8.61
CA ASP A 138 -10.69 -9.67 8.87
C ASP A 138 -9.99 -11.04 8.98
N PRO A 139 -10.68 -12.11 9.45
CA PRO A 139 -10.11 -13.45 9.55
C PRO A 139 -10.28 -14.28 8.26
N PHE A 140 -10.91 -13.77 7.20
CA PHE A 140 -11.23 -14.57 6.03
C PHE A 140 -9.97 -14.98 5.28
N GLY A 141 -9.90 -16.27 4.92
CA GLY A 141 -8.77 -16.80 4.16
C GLY A 141 -7.40 -16.64 4.84
N THR A 142 -7.38 -16.61 6.17
CA THR A 142 -6.17 -16.54 6.99
C THR A 142 -6.09 -17.70 7.96
N THR A 143 -4.86 -18.13 8.23
CA THR A 143 -4.47 -18.86 9.45
C THR A 143 -3.94 -17.89 10.51
N GLU A 144 -3.61 -18.40 11.69
CA GLU A 144 -3.18 -17.60 12.84
C GLU A 144 -1.95 -16.76 12.54
N LYS A 145 -1.02 -17.33 11.77
CA LYS A 145 0.23 -16.67 11.38
C LYS A 145 -0.07 -15.46 10.49
N THR A 146 -0.82 -15.66 9.41
CA THR A 146 -1.17 -14.57 8.50
C THR A 146 -2.06 -13.53 9.18
N TYR A 147 -2.98 -13.95 10.05
CA TYR A 147 -3.80 -13.01 10.80
C TYR A 147 -2.97 -12.13 11.74
N LEU A 148 -1.95 -12.68 12.38
CA LEU A 148 -1.00 -11.92 13.18
C LEU A 148 -0.13 -10.99 12.30
N GLU A 149 0.31 -11.46 11.12
CA GLU A 149 1.05 -10.63 10.15
C GLU A 149 0.23 -9.41 9.71
N GLN A 150 -1.10 -9.54 9.48
CA GLN A 150 -1.97 -8.38 9.21
C GLN A 150 -1.85 -7.31 10.30
N ALA A 151 -1.89 -7.74 11.57
CA ALA A 151 -1.79 -6.83 12.70
C ALA A 151 -0.41 -6.17 12.81
N ARG A 152 0.66 -6.96 12.64
CA ARG A 152 2.05 -6.49 12.65
C ARG A 152 2.27 -5.43 11.57
N GLN A 153 1.87 -5.73 10.34
CA GLN A 153 1.99 -4.82 9.19
C GLN A 153 1.19 -3.53 9.37
N THR A 154 -0.03 -3.63 9.90
CA THR A 154 -0.88 -2.48 10.22
C THR A 154 -0.21 -1.55 11.23
N VAL A 155 0.36 -2.12 12.30
CA VAL A 155 1.07 -1.36 13.34
C VAL A 155 2.37 -0.75 12.81
N LEU A 156 3.18 -1.51 12.08
CA LEU A 156 4.44 -1.03 11.49
C LEU A 156 4.21 0.12 10.50
N ALA A 157 3.06 0.11 9.82
CA ALA A 157 2.68 1.22 8.95
C ALA A 157 2.24 2.48 9.70
N GLY A 158 2.12 2.43 11.02
CA GLY A 158 1.78 3.57 11.86
C GLY A 158 0.28 3.83 11.98
N ALA A 159 -0.55 2.78 11.83
CA ALA A 159 -1.97 2.88 12.16
C ALA A 159 -2.16 3.30 13.62
N ARG A 160 -3.05 4.30 13.84
CA ARG A 160 -3.38 4.79 15.19
C ARG A 160 -4.36 3.87 15.92
N GLU A 161 -5.12 3.08 15.15
CA GLU A 161 -6.04 2.06 15.62
C GLU A 161 -5.99 0.84 14.69
N SER A 162 -6.14 -0.35 15.26
CA SER A 162 -6.39 -1.60 14.53
C SER A 162 -7.82 -2.07 14.80
N MET A 163 -8.69 -1.98 13.80
CA MET A 163 -10.09 -2.44 13.88
C MET A 163 -10.20 -3.89 13.41
N LEU A 164 -10.84 -4.74 14.21
CA LEU A 164 -11.07 -6.15 13.88
C LEU A 164 -12.46 -6.34 13.24
N PHE A 165 -12.49 -6.67 11.95
CA PHE A 165 -13.71 -6.89 11.18
C PHE A 165 -14.03 -8.38 11.07
N CYS A 166 -15.27 -8.83 11.23
CA CYS A 166 -16.30 -8.25 12.08
C CYS A 166 -16.60 -9.22 13.21
N TYR A 167 -17.21 -8.73 14.29
CA TYR A 167 -17.45 -9.52 15.51
C TYR A 167 -18.07 -10.91 15.26
N GLY A 168 -18.95 -11.05 14.26
CA GLY A 168 -19.53 -12.34 13.88
C GLY A 168 -18.53 -13.29 13.20
N ALA A 169 -17.67 -12.77 12.32
CA ALA A 169 -16.62 -13.54 11.65
C ALA A 169 -15.53 -14.00 12.63
N LEU A 170 -15.20 -13.19 13.63
CA LEU A 170 -14.21 -13.52 14.67
C LEU A 170 -14.63 -14.70 15.57
N GLN A 171 -15.90 -15.13 15.50
CA GLN A 171 -16.46 -16.22 16.31
C GLN A 171 -16.68 -17.51 15.53
N ARG A 172 -16.31 -17.58 14.25
CA ARG A 172 -16.56 -18.73 13.38
C ARG A 172 -15.34 -19.05 12.51
N ASP A 173 -15.32 -20.25 11.96
CA ASP A 173 -14.28 -20.73 11.04
C ASP A 173 -12.86 -20.55 11.63
N THR A 174 -11.96 -19.84 10.96
CA THR A 174 -10.60 -19.56 11.44
C THR A 174 -10.55 -18.45 12.50
N GLY A 175 -11.64 -17.67 12.65
CA GLY A 175 -11.72 -16.50 13.53
C GLY A 175 -11.36 -16.76 14.99
N PRO A 176 -11.96 -17.77 15.68
CA PRO A 176 -11.67 -18.03 17.09
C PRO A 176 -10.19 -18.28 17.34
N ARG A 177 -9.56 -19.11 16.50
CA ARG A 177 -8.16 -19.49 16.65
C ARG A 177 -7.21 -18.35 16.30
N ASN A 178 -7.53 -17.57 15.27
CA ASN A 178 -6.83 -16.32 14.94
C ASN A 178 -6.84 -15.34 16.11
N ILE A 179 -7.99 -15.17 16.78
CA ILE A 179 -8.15 -14.27 17.91
C ILE A 179 -7.43 -14.77 19.16
N GLU A 180 -7.38 -16.08 19.40
CA GLU A 180 -6.56 -16.65 20.50
C GLU A 180 -5.09 -16.24 20.37
N VAL A 181 -4.47 -16.49 19.21
CA VAL A 181 -3.07 -16.12 18.96
C VAL A 181 -2.89 -14.61 18.94
N PHE A 182 -3.82 -13.85 18.35
CA PHE A 182 -3.76 -12.39 18.36
C PHE A 182 -3.72 -11.84 19.78
N ARG A 183 -4.57 -12.34 20.70
CA ARG A 183 -4.61 -11.89 22.11
C ARG A 183 -3.28 -12.08 22.83
N GLU A 184 -2.58 -13.17 22.56
CA GLU A 184 -1.24 -13.44 23.13
C GLU A 184 -0.20 -12.38 22.69
N ASN A 185 -0.44 -11.69 21.57
CA ASN A 185 0.48 -10.74 20.96
C ASN A 185 0.07 -9.27 21.12
N ILE A 186 -1.09 -8.95 21.70
CA ILE A 186 -1.59 -7.56 21.82
C ILE A 186 -0.58 -6.66 22.54
N GLN A 187 0.04 -7.13 23.62
CA GLN A 187 1.00 -6.31 24.37
C GLN A 187 2.26 -6.01 23.56
N ASP A 188 2.72 -6.95 22.73
CA ASP A 188 3.84 -6.71 21.84
C ASP A 188 3.48 -5.68 20.78
N LEU A 189 2.33 -5.85 20.13
CA LEU A 189 1.80 -4.94 19.11
C LEU A 189 1.61 -3.50 19.64
N LEU A 190 1.10 -3.33 20.86
CA LEU A 190 0.95 -2.00 21.47
C LEU A 190 2.29 -1.33 21.74
N ARG A 191 3.29 -2.07 22.25
CA ARG A 191 4.66 -1.54 22.42
C ARG A 191 5.28 -1.18 21.07
N THR A 192 5.15 -2.04 20.05
CA THR A 192 5.59 -1.73 18.69
C THR A 192 4.94 -0.43 18.19
N ALA A 193 3.64 -0.23 18.44
CA ALA A 193 2.93 0.98 18.03
C ALA A 193 3.48 2.25 18.71
N GLU A 194 3.82 2.19 20.00
CA GLU A 194 4.48 3.29 20.71
C GLU A 194 5.84 3.64 20.10
N HIS A 195 6.62 2.62 19.75
CA HIS A 195 7.91 2.79 19.11
C HIS A 195 7.79 3.40 17.71
N VAL A 196 6.86 2.90 16.89
CA VAL A 196 6.63 3.39 15.53
C VAL A 196 6.13 4.82 15.55
N ARG A 197 5.16 5.16 16.41
CA ARG A 197 4.55 6.49 16.48
C ARG A 197 5.54 7.61 16.82
N SER A 198 6.59 7.29 17.58
CA SER A 198 7.61 8.25 18.01
C SER A 198 8.76 8.42 17.00
N ARG A 199 8.77 7.66 15.91
CA ARG A 199 9.91 7.57 14.99
C ARG A 199 9.55 7.93 13.56
N SER A 200 10.51 8.51 12.86
CA SER A 200 10.40 8.78 11.43
C SER A 200 10.99 7.61 10.64
N VAL A 201 10.20 7.02 9.75
CA VAL A 201 10.66 5.98 8.82
C VAL A 201 11.59 6.59 7.77
N ILE A 202 12.64 5.86 7.41
CA ILE A 202 13.54 6.20 6.30
C ILE A 202 13.67 5.01 5.35
N GLY A 203 13.88 5.29 4.07
CA GLY A 203 13.99 4.27 3.05
C GLY A 203 13.73 4.80 1.65
N ILE A 204 13.46 3.88 0.74
CA ILE A 204 13.28 4.13 -0.70
C ILE A 204 11.89 4.72 -0.90
N ALA A 205 11.81 5.93 -1.47
CA ALA A 205 10.54 6.55 -1.79
C ALA A 205 9.81 5.71 -2.85
N ALA A 206 8.64 5.18 -2.53
CA ALA A 206 7.83 4.35 -3.43
C ALA A 206 6.63 5.16 -3.91
N TYR A 207 6.76 5.75 -5.10
CA TYR A 207 5.78 6.72 -5.61
C TYR A 207 4.63 6.02 -6.33
N LYS A 208 3.42 6.23 -5.82
CA LYS A 208 2.17 5.82 -6.46
C LYS A 208 1.21 7.01 -6.52
N PRO A 209 1.07 7.67 -7.68
CA PRO A 209 0.06 8.71 -7.85
C PRO A 209 -1.36 8.21 -7.50
N PRO A 210 -2.24 9.05 -6.92
CA PRO A 210 -3.66 8.74 -6.82
C PRO A 210 -4.25 8.42 -8.19
N HIS A 211 -5.22 7.51 -8.22
CA HIS A 211 -5.92 7.09 -9.45
C HIS A 211 -5.01 6.52 -10.55
N SER A 212 -3.80 6.08 -10.19
CA SER A 212 -2.89 5.42 -11.14
C SER A 212 -3.30 3.95 -11.37
N PRO A 213 -3.53 3.51 -12.61
CA PRO A 213 -3.78 2.11 -12.92
C PRO A 213 -2.49 1.29 -12.88
N PRO A 214 -2.57 -0.03 -12.59
CA PRO A 214 -1.39 -0.89 -12.49
C PRO A 214 -0.80 -1.35 -13.83
N GLY A 215 -1.53 -1.13 -14.93
CA GLY A 215 -1.21 -1.78 -16.19
C GLY A 215 -1.15 -3.30 -16.00
N ASN A 216 -0.02 -3.90 -16.36
CA ASN A 216 0.22 -5.34 -16.20
C ASN A 216 0.99 -5.68 -14.91
N GLU A 217 1.18 -4.73 -13.99
CA GLU A 217 2.01 -4.88 -12.79
C GLU A 217 1.19 -4.66 -11.51
N PRO A 218 0.07 -5.37 -11.30
CA PRO A 218 -0.80 -5.16 -10.14
C PRO A 218 -0.08 -5.46 -8.84
N TYR A 219 -0.25 -4.59 -7.85
CA TYR A 219 0.30 -4.72 -6.50
C TYR A 219 1.84 -4.80 -6.46
N VAL A 220 2.53 -4.33 -7.51
CA VAL A 220 4.00 -4.49 -7.65
C VAL A 220 4.79 -3.91 -6.46
N PHE A 221 4.28 -2.86 -5.82
CA PHE A 221 4.91 -2.27 -4.64
C PHE A 221 5.01 -3.26 -3.48
N ASP A 222 3.98 -4.09 -3.30
CA ASP A 222 3.92 -5.07 -2.22
C ASP A 222 5.01 -6.13 -2.44
N PHE A 223 5.16 -6.61 -3.67
CA PHE A 223 6.21 -7.54 -4.05
C PHE A 223 7.61 -6.95 -3.91
N VAL A 224 7.80 -5.67 -4.23
CA VAL A 224 9.08 -4.98 -4.01
C VAL A 224 9.42 -4.87 -2.53
N GLY A 225 8.42 -4.62 -1.67
CA GLY A 225 8.60 -4.65 -0.22
C GLY A 225 9.06 -6.01 0.31
N MET A 226 8.54 -7.11 -0.25
CA MET A 226 8.96 -8.49 0.06
C MET A 226 10.42 -8.77 -0.31
N LEU A 227 11.06 -7.93 -1.13
CA LEU A 227 12.47 -8.08 -1.51
C LEU A 227 13.43 -7.56 -0.44
N GLY A 228 12.95 -7.12 0.72
CA GLY A 228 13.80 -6.54 1.77
C GLY A 228 14.27 -5.12 1.44
N LEU A 229 13.49 -4.40 0.64
CA LEU A 229 13.69 -2.99 0.35
C LEU A 229 12.77 -2.17 1.29
N PRO A 230 13.32 -1.30 2.16
CA PRO A 230 12.52 -0.51 3.09
C PRO A 230 11.79 0.59 2.33
N LEU A 231 10.53 0.34 1.97
CA LEU A 231 9.74 1.29 1.20
C LEU A 231 9.15 2.38 2.12
N VAL A 232 9.16 3.60 1.59
CA VAL A 232 8.41 4.75 2.09
C VAL A 232 7.35 5.11 1.05
N PRO A 233 6.14 4.54 1.14
CA PRO A 233 5.07 4.82 0.20
C PRO A 233 4.71 6.31 0.19
N CYS A 234 4.54 6.88 -1.00
CA CYS A 234 4.20 8.29 -1.18
C CYS A 234 3.26 8.47 -2.38
N HIS A 235 2.41 9.51 -2.31
CA HIS A 235 1.43 9.85 -3.34
C HIS A 235 1.77 11.14 -4.09
N GLU A 236 2.73 11.91 -3.57
CA GLU A 236 3.34 13.07 -4.22
C GLU A 236 4.73 12.69 -4.74
N PHE A 237 5.16 13.33 -5.83
CA PHE A 237 6.46 13.02 -6.42
C PHE A 237 7.59 13.33 -5.42
N PRO A 238 8.51 12.39 -5.14
CA PRO A 238 9.47 12.53 -4.05
C PRO A 238 10.75 13.26 -4.52
N THR A 239 10.66 14.58 -4.76
CA THR A 239 11.76 15.40 -5.30
C THR A 239 13.05 15.30 -4.47
N GLU A 240 12.94 15.18 -3.15
CA GLU A 240 14.08 15.11 -2.22
C GLU A 240 14.45 13.66 -1.81
N ALA A 241 14.00 12.66 -2.58
CA ALA A 241 14.33 11.27 -2.30
C ALA A 241 15.84 11.02 -2.33
N LYS A 242 16.33 10.23 -1.36
CA LYS A 242 17.69 9.69 -1.36
C LYS A 242 17.82 8.42 -2.21
N ALA A 243 16.71 7.70 -2.40
CA ALA A 243 16.54 6.62 -3.35
C ALA A 243 15.05 6.51 -3.68
N ALA A 244 14.70 6.09 -4.90
CA ALA A 244 13.31 6.03 -5.34
C ALA A 244 12.98 4.75 -6.13
N PHE A 245 11.75 4.28 -5.99
CA PHE A 245 11.17 3.20 -6.77
C PHE A 245 9.97 3.73 -7.56
N PHE A 246 9.96 3.46 -8.86
CA PHE A 246 8.88 3.80 -9.77
C PHE A 246 8.43 2.60 -10.60
N SER A 247 7.13 2.47 -10.78
CA SER A 247 6.50 1.49 -11.66
C SER A 247 5.64 2.20 -12.70
N SER A 248 5.00 1.43 -13.58
CA SER A 248 4.13 1.97 -14.63
C SER A 248 3.02 2.91 -14.13
N HIS A 249 2.64 2.82 -12.84
CA HIS A 249 1.76 3.75 -12.15
C HIS A 249 2.20 5.22 -12.24
N ALA A 250 3.51 5.47 -12.26
CA ALA A 250 4.06 6.83 -12.28
C ALA A 250 3.70 7.61 -13.55
N LEU A 251 3.32 6.91 -14.63
CA LEU A 251 2.93 7.53 -15.91
C LEU A 251 1.59 8.26 -15.86
N THR A 252 0.84 8.15 -14.76
CA THR A 252 -0.31 9.02 -14.49
C THR A 252 0.10 10.47 -14.22
N ASP A 253 1.34 10.70 -13.74
CA ASP A 253 1.90 12.04 -13.59
C ASP A 253 2.46 12.53 -14.94
N PRO A 254 1.86 13.56 -15.57
CA PRO A 254 2.28 14.01 -16.90
C PRO A 254 3.71 14.58 -16.92
N ASP A 255 4.22 15.03 -15.77
CA ASP A 255 5.56 15.61 -15.63
C ASP A 255 6.59 14.58 -15.13
N PHE A 256 6.20 13.31 -15.01
CA PHE A 256 7.02 12.26 -14.41
C PHE A 256 8.44 12.17 -15.00
N GLU A 257 8.57 12.13 -16.33
CA GLU A 257 9.89 11.96 -16.98
C GLU A 257 10.83 13.15 -16.70
N THR A 258 10.29 14.37 -16.63
CA THR A 258 11.06 15.57 -16.28
C THR A 258 11.52 15.51 -14.83
N LYS A 259 10.64 15.12 -13.92
CA LYS A 259 10.95 14.99 -12.49
C LYS A 259 11.94 13.84 -12.24
N LEU A 260 11.81 12.72 -12.97
CA LEU A 260 12.75 11.61 -12.95
C LEU A 260 14.14 12.03 -13.43
N ALA A 261 14.23 12.82 -14.51
CA ALA A 261 15.51 13.34 -14.99
C ALA A 261 16.26 14.12 -13.90
N GLY A 262 15.54 14.95 -13.12
CA GLY A 262 16.13 15.68 -11.99
C GLY A 262 16.69 14.78 -10.88
N LEU A 263 16.10 13.60 -10.63
CA LEU A 263 16.67 12.61 -9.70
C LEU A 263 17.94 11.97 -10.28
N VAL A 264 17.91 11.61 -11.57
CA VAL A 264 19.05 10.98 -12.27
C VAL A 264 20.24 11.93 -12.37
N GLU A 265 20.02 13.21 -12.66
CA GLU A 265 21.07 14.25 -12.69
C GLU A 265 21.78 14.41 -11.34
N ARG A 266 21.08 14.13 -10.24
CA ARG A 266 21.61 14.16 -8.87
C ARG A 266 22.24 12.82 -8.44
N GLU A 267 22.35 11.86 -9.36
CA GLU A 267 22.85 10.50 -9.11
C GLU A 267 22.10 9.76 -7.99
N VAL A 268 20.80 10.08 -7.79
CA VAL A 268 19.93 9.37 -6.85
C VAL A 268 19.74 7.93 -7.34
N PRO A 269 19.94 6.89 -6.51
CA PRO A 269 19.60 5.52 -6.89
C PRO A 269 18.10 5.39 -7.20
N VAL A 270 17.80 4.99 -8.44
CA VAL A 270 16.43 4.81 -8.93
C VAL A 270 16.22 3.38 -9.37
N LEU A 271 15.18 2.74 -8.85
CA LEU A 271 14.68 1.45 -9.29
C LEU A 271 13.43 1.66 -10.15
N LEU A 272 13.46 1.16 -11.39
CA LEU A 272 12.32 1.18 -12.31
C LEU A 272 11.85 -0.25 -12.57
N THR A 273 10.54 -0.47 -12.72
CA THR A 273 10.07 -1.72 -13.35
C THR A 273 10.46 -1.74 -14.82
N ASP A 274 10.71 -2.93 -15.40
CA ASP A 274 10.97 -3.06 -16.83
C ASP A 274 9.76 -2.61 -17.69
N GLY A 275 8.54 -2.75 -17.18
CA GLY A 275 7.33 -2.22 -17.80
C GLY A 275 7.31 -0.69 -17.89
N LEU A 276 7.77 0.02 -16.85
CA LEU A 276 7.96 1.48 -16.89
C LEU A 276 9.11 1.87 -17.82
N ALA A 277 10.27 1.22 -17.68
CA ALA A 277 11.48 1.57 -18.43
C ALA A 277 11.25 1.53 -19.95
N LYS A 278 10.54 0.51 -20.45
CA LYS A 278 10.16 0.38 -21.87
C LYS A 278 9.24 1.49 -22.39
N ARG A 279 8.52 2.17 -21.50
CA ARG A 279 7.52 3.19 -21.83
C ARG A 279 8.03 4.63 -21.65
N LEU A 280 9.23 4.83 -21.11
CA LEU A 280 9.84 6.16 -21.06
C LEU A 280 10.10 6.68 -22.48
N LYS A 281 9.82 7.95 -22.73
CA LYS A 281 10.21 8.59 -24.00
C LYS A 281 11.70 8.86 -24.00
N ASN A 282 12.26 9.30 -22.87
CA ASN A 282 13.69 9.54 -22.72
C ASN A 282 14.44 8.27 -22.29
N GLN A 283 14.81 7.44 -23.27
CA GLN A 283 15.57 6.20 -23.04
C GLN A 283 17.02 6.44 -22.59
N GLU A 284 17.58 7.65 -22.75
CA GLU A 284 18.95 7.96 -22.30
C GLU A 284 19.09 7.90 -20.78
N LEU A 285 18.00 8.15 -20.04
CA LEU A 285 17.96 8.03 -18.57
C LEU A 285 18.38 6.63 -18.10
N LEU A 286 18.03 5.58 -18.87
CA LEU A 286 18.32 4.19 -18.53
C LEU A 286 19.80 3.83 -18.64
N LYS A 287 20.63 4.67 -19.27
CA LYS A 287 22.07 4.44 -19.39
C LYS A 287 22.84 4.90 -18.15
N SER A 288 22.21 5.67 -17.26
CA SER A 288 22.84 6.15 -16.03
C SER A 288 23.09 5.01 -15.06
N SER A 289 24.27 4.99 -14.42
CA SER A 289 24.65 3.94 -13.47
C SER A 289 23.83 3.93 -12.18
N CYS A 290 23.11 5.02 -11.88
CA CYS A 290 22.19 5.09 -10.73
C CYS A 290 20.80 4.53 -11.03
N VAL A 291 20.50 4.19 -12.30
CA VAL A 291 19.21 3.62 -12.71
C VAL A 291 19.33 2.10 -12.82
N HIS A 292 18.48 1.41 -12.06
CA HIS A 292 18.38 -0.05 -12.01
C HIS A 292 17.01 -0.47 -12.54
N VAL A 293 16.96 -1.53 -13.36
CA VAL A 293 15.71 -2.04 -13.93
C VAL A 293 15.37 -3.38 -13.29
N LEU A 294 14.21 -3.45 -12.65
CA LEU A 294 13.65 -4.64 -12.04
C LEU A 294 12.88 -5.47 -13.09
N PRO A 295 13.23 -6.74 -13.34
CA PRO A 295 12.60 -7.56 -14.36
C PRO A 295 11.25 -8.14 -13.89
N VAL A 296 10.21 -7.30 -13.83
CA VAL A 296 8.84 -7.69 -13.46
C VAL A 296 8.21 -8.55 -14.55
N GLN A 297 8.44 -8.20 -15.83
CA GLN A 297 7.93 -8.91 -17.00
C GLN A 297 6.39 -9.06 -17.02
N GLY A 298 5.68 -8.06 -16.46
CA GLY A 298 4.22 -8.08 -16.36
C GLY A 298 3.65 -9.13 -15.41
N ASP A 299 4.47 -9.73 -14.54
CA ASP A 299 4.02 -10.64 -13.49
C ASP A 299 4.84 -10.40 -12.21
N PRO A 300 4.34 -9.54 -11.28
CA PRO A 300 5.01 -9.25 -10.02
C PRO A 300 5.33 -10.48 -9.16
N HIS A 301 4.61 -11.59 -9.31
CA HIS A 301 4.93 -12.82 -8.60
C HIS A 301 6.30 -13.40 -8.94
N ARG A 302 6.85 -13.09 -10.11
CA ARG A 302 8.19 -13.51 -10.51
C ARG A 302 9.26 -12.94 -9.59
N LEU A 303 9.01 -11.79 -8.98
CA LEU A 303 9.94 -11.15 -8.05
C LEU A 303 10.22 -12.01 -6.81
N LEU A 304 9.26 -12.86 -6.41
CA LEU A 304 9.44 -13.81 -5.31
C LEU A 304 10.39 -14.98 -5.64
N LYS A 305 10.83 -15.09 -6.90
CA LYS A 305 11.75 -16.12 -7.38
C LYS A 305 13.18 -15.61 -7.58
N LEU A 306 13.42 -14.32 -7.37
CA LEU A 306 14.77 -13.77 -7.41
C LEU A 306 15.65 -14.45 -6.38
N SER A 307 16.85 -14.84 -6.80
CA SER A 307 17.87 -15.45 -5.96
C SER A 307 18.40 -14.47 -4.93
N GLU A 308 18.96 -14.99 -3.84
CA GLU A 308 19.57 -14.15 -2.81
C GLU A 308 20.72 -13.28 -3.37
N GLU A 309 21.49 -13.77 -4.34
CA GLU A 309 22.57 -13.00 -4.97
C GLU A 309 22.06 -11.80 -5.77
N GLU A 310 21.02 -12.00 -6.57
CA GLU A 310 20.34 -10.92 -7.32
C GLU A 310 19.77 -9.88 -6.36
N LEU A 311 19.13 -10.34 -5.28
CA LEU A 311 18.57 -9.46 -4.25
C LEU A 311 19.64 -8.66 -3.52
N ASN A 312 20.74 -9.29 -3.14
CA ASN A 312 21.83 -8.64 -2.41
C ASN A 312 22.48 -7.55 -3.26
N THR A 313 22.65 -7.78 -4.55
CA THR A 313 23.13 -6.77 -5.50
C THR A 313 22.18 -5.57 -5.57
N LEU A 314 20.88 -5.83 -5.69
CA LEU A 314 19.86 -4.78 -5.73
C LEU A 314 19.79 -3.98 -4.42
N ARG A 315 19.75 -4.68 -3.27
CA ARG A 315 19.73 -4.07 -1.93
C ARG A 315 20.95 -3.18 -1.71
N GLN A 316 22.14 -3.65 -2.08
CA GLN A 316 23.37 -2.88 -1.95
C GLN A 316 23.31 -1.55 -2.74
N ALA A 317 22.79 -1.58 -3.97
CA ALA A 317 22.65 -0.38 -4.78
C ALA A 317 21.65 0.61 -4.17
N MET A 318 20.46 0.13 -3.80
CA MET A 318 19.36 0.97 -3.33
C MET A 318 19.56 1.51 -1.91
N LEU A 319 20.35 0.84 -1.07
CA LEU A 319 20.56 1.20 0.34
C LEU A 319 21.85 1.98 0.59
N ARG A 320 22.68 2.15 -0.44
CA ARG A 320 23.91 2.94 -0.39
C ARG A 320 23.75 4.33 0.24
N PRO A 321 22.67 5.12 -0.01
CA PRO A 321 22.52 6.46 0.55
C PRO A 321 22.47 6.53 2.08
N TRP A 322 22.16 5.41 2.74
CA TRP A 322 22.14 5.30 4.20
C TRP A 322 23.30 4.46 4.75
N SER A 323 24.24 4.04 3.89
CA SER A 323 25.33 3.11 4.25
C SER A 323 24.83 1.83 4.92
N MET A 324 23.63 1.38 4.53
CA MET A 324 23.02 0.17 5.08
C MET A 324 23.37 -1.05 4.23
N THR A 325 23.56 -2.18 4.89
CA THR A 325 23.78 -3.47 4.23
C THR A 325 22.77 -4.48 4.74
N ILE A 326 22.24 -5.28 3.82
CA ILE A 326 21.36 -6.38 4.16
C ILE A 326 21.63 -7.57 3.25
N ARG A 327 21.69 -8.76 3.85
CA ARG A 327 21.76 -10.06 3.17
C ARG A 327 20.76 -11.01 3.80
N GLY A 328 20.25 -11.93 3.00
CA GLY A 328 19.26 -12.91 3.42
C GLY A 328 18.31 -13.27 2.28
N PRO A 329 17.35 -14.17 2.55
CA PRO A 329 16.49 -14.70 1.50
C PRO A 329 15.51 -13.65 0.95
N ASN A 330 14.75 -14.07 -0.06
CA ASN A 330 13.54 -13.38 -0.51
C ASN A 330 12.44 -13.47 0.58
N LYS A 331 11.31 -12.79 0.37
CA LYS A 331 10.18 -12.73 1.32
C LYS A 331 10.61 -12.21 2.70
N LEU A 332 11.31 -11.09 2.70
CA LEU A 332 11.83 -10.40 3.87
C LEU A 332 11.28 -8.97 3.90
N GLY A 333 10.59 -8.59 4.97
CA GLY A 333 10.20 -7.20 5.24
C GLY A 333 11.29 -6.47 6.01
N VAL A 334 11.57 -5.23 5.63
CA VAL A 334 12.57 -4.38 6.29
C VAL A 334 11.97 -3.00 6.55
N TYR A 335 12.03 -2.56 7.79
CA TYR A 335 11.50 -1.27 8.24
C TYR A 335 12.60 -0.55 9.00
N VAL A 336 12.96 0.65 8.57
CA VAL A 336 14.10 1.37 9.16
C VAL A 336 13.67 2.76 9.60
N PHE A 337 14.18 3.19 10.74
CA PHE A 337 13.86 4.47 11.36
C PHE A 337 15.10 5.37 11.44
N ALA A 338 14.87 6.68 11.45
CA ALA A 338 15.91 7.70 11.36
C ALA A 338 16.90 7.67 12.56
N ASP A 339 16.46 7.19 13.72
CA ASP A 339 17.29 7.02 14.92
C ASP A 339 18.20 5.77 14.85
N GLY A 340 18.07 4.97 13.79
CA GLY A 340 18.78 3.72 13.60
C GLY A 340 18.11 2.52 14.26
N SER A 341 16.86 2.65 14.72
CA SER A 341 15.98 1.51 15.03
C SER A 341 15.54 0.81 13.74
N TYR A 342 15.18 -0.46 13.83
CA TYR A 342 14.68 -1.23 12.69
C TYR A 342 13.88 -2.46 13.10
N VAL A 343 13.08 -2.95 12.16
CA VAL A 343 12.37 -4.23 12.26
C VAL A 343 12.67 -5.05 11.01
N LEU A 344 12.97 -6.34 11.19
CA LEU A 344 13.15 -7.32 10.11
C LEU A 344 12.08 -8.39 10.28
N GLU A 345 11.31 -8.68 9.24
CA GLU A 345 10.20 -9.64 9.29
C GLU A 345 10.37 -10.72 8.23
N ASN A 346 10.41 -11.98 8.67
CA ASN A 346 10.53 -13.13 7.81
C ASN A 346 9.14 -13.64 7.42
N PHE A 347 8.76 -13.46 6.15
CA PHE A 347 7.49 -13.97 5.63
C PHE A 347 7.58 -15.41 5.08
N ASN A 348 8.73 -16.08 5.24
CA ASN A 348 8.88 -17.48 4.86
C ASN A 348 8.27 -18.40 5.92
N ASP A 349 7.82 -19.57 5.48
CA ASP A 349 7.33 -20.65 6.36
C ASP A 349 8.44 -21.43 7.06
N GLU A 350 9.70 -21.07 6.80
CA GLU A 350 10.90 -21.61 7.42
C GLU A 350 11.74 -20.50 8.06
N PRO A 351 12.57 -20.80 9.08
CA PRO A 351 13.51 -19.84 9.64
C PRO A 351 14.46 -19.25 8.58
N ALA A 352 14.72 -17.95 8.69
CA ALA A 352 15.59 -17.22 7.77
C ALA A 352 16.80 -16.65 8.50
N ARG A 353 17.98 -16.79 7.88
CA ARG A 353 19.18 -16.05 8.31
C ARG A 353 19.22 -14.70 7.60
N VAL A 354 19.36 -13.63 8.37
CA VAL A 354 19.42 -12.26 7.85
C VAL A 354 20.62 -11.55 8.48
N ASP A 355 21.49 -10.99 7.66
CA ASP A 355 22.59 -10.13 8.11
C ASP A 355 22.22 -8.68 7.81
N PHE A 356 22.02 -7.86 8.83
CA PHE A 356 21.68 -6.43 8.71
C PHE A 356 22.73 -5.57 9.39
N ASN A 357 23.39 -4.67 8.64
CA ASN A 357 24.44 -3.78 9.11
C ASN A 357 25.55 -4.50 9.92
N GLY A 358 25.93 -5.70 9.48
CA GLY A 358 26.97 -6.52 10.12
C GLY A 358 26.50 -7.34 11.33
N VAL A 359 25.20 -7.30 11.68
CA VAL A 359 24.62 -8.14 12.73
C VAL A 359 23.81 -9.28 12.12
N SER A 360 24.10 -10.51 12.51
CA SER A 360 23.39 -11.71 12.05
C SER A 360 22.21 -12.07 12.95
N TYR A 361 21.08 -12.36 12.32
CA TYR A 361 19.85 -12.82 12.96
C TYR A 361 19.42 -14.16 12.37
N THR A 362 18.89 -15.04 13.23
CA THR A 362 18.06 -16.18 12.80
C THR A 362 16.63 -15.87 13.22
N ILE A 363 15.80 -15.52 12.26
CA ILE A 363 14.40 -15.14 12.49
C ILE A 363 13.54 -16.37 12.22
N SER A 364 12.68 -16.74 13.17
CA SER A 364 11.75 -17.87 13.02
C SER A 364 10.83 -17.68 11.80
N ALA A 365 10.22 -18.78 11.36
CA ALA A 365 9.21 -18.75 10.31
C ALA A 365 8.05 -17.79 10.67
N ARG A 366 7.66 -16.91 9.75
CA ARG A 366 6.53 -15.97 9.93
C ARG A 366 6.68 -15.09 11.17
N ASP A 367 7.91 -14.72 11.50
CA ASP A 367 8.24 -13.96 12.71
C ASP A 367 9.10 -12.74 12.41
N TRP A 368 9.29 -11.90 13.41
CA TRP A 368 10.03 -10.66 13.28
C TRP A 368 11.06 -10.46 14.40
N VAL A 369 12.06 -9.64 14.14
CA VAL A 369 12.96 -9.09 15.15
C VAL A 369 12.84 -7.58 15.15
N GLN A 370 12.74 -7.00 16.34
CA GLN A 370 12.62 -5.56 16.55
C GLN A 370 13.85 -5.07 17.32
N VAL A 371 14.49 -4.02 16.83
CA VAL A 371 15.63 -3.36 17.49
C VAL A 371 15.30 -1.88 17.63
N TRP A 372 15.07 -1.46 18.88
CA TRP A 372 14.72 -0.09 19.25
C TRP A 372 15.90 0.59 19.95
N LYS A 373 16.23 1.81 19.56
CA LYS A 373 17.25 2.67 20.20
C LYS A 373 16.63 3.74 21.07
#